data_AF-A0A6L3N7E0-F1
#
_entry.id   AF-A0A6L3N7E0-F1
#
_cell.length_a   1.000
_cell.length_b   1.000
_cell.length_c   1.000
_cell.angle_alpha   90.00
_cell.angle_beta   90.00
_cell.angle_gamma   90.00
#
_symmetry.space_group_name_H-M   'P 1'
#
loop_
_entity.id
_entity.type
_entity.pdbx_description
1 polymer ?
#
loop_
_entity_poly.entity_id
_entity_poly.type
_entity_poly.pdbx_seq_one_letter_code
_entity_poly.pdbx_strand_id
1 'polypeptide(L)'
;MTGFIDTFTLGGPGPTIAIKDTIDIAGHPTRAASRALADTPPAEQHADVVRLLLDAGWQIAGKANMHELAFGMTGINDYTGTPVNPQDPTRIPGGSSSGSASLVGLGAVDAALGTDTGGSIRGPAACCGVVGMKPTFGRVSRRGVAPAVTTLDCVGPF
;
A
#
# COMPACT_ATOMS: atom_id res chain seq x y z
N MET A 1 9.16 7.70 -10.31
CA MET A 1 9.55 6.95 -9.08
C MET A 1 8.69 5.70 -9.02
N THR A 2 9.26 4.51 -8.84
CA THR A 2 8.53 3.21 -8.85
C THR A 2 7.70 2.94 -7.59
N GLY A 3 7.62 3.90 -6.67
CA GLY A 3 6.85 3.78 -5.42
C GLY A 3 5.33 3.83 -5.61
N PHE A 4 4.85 4.52 -6.65
CA PHE A 4 3.44 4.53 -7.05
C PHE A 4 3.22 3.66 -8.30
N ILE A 5 2.05 3.02 -8.36
CA ILE A 5 1.52 2.44 -9.60
C ILE A 5 0.73 3.50 -10.35
N ASP A 6 -0.19 4.16 -9.64
CA ASP A 6 -1.00 5.27 -10.14
C ASP A 6 -0.86 6.47 -9.19
N THR A 7 -0.73 7.68 -9.74
CA THR A 7 -0.71 8.94 -8.98
C THR A 7 -1.97 9.75 -9.27
N PHE A 8 -2.64 10.22 -8.23
CA PHE A 8 -3.82 11.07 -8.33
C PHE A 8 -4.05 11.77 -6.98
N THR A 9 -4.87 12.83 -6.98
CA THR A 9 -5.24 13.54 -5.76
C THR A 9 -6.71 13.31 -5.47
N LEU A 10 -7.02 12.79 -4.28
CA LEU A 10 -8.39 12.58 -3.81
C LEU A 10 -8.51 12.91 -2.32
N GLY A 11 -9.50 13.71 -1.93
CA GLY A 11 -9.75 14.06 -0.53
C GLY A 11 -9.47 15.52 -0.19
N GLY A 12 -9.27 15.80 1.11
CA GLY A 12 -9.14 17.15 1.67
C GLY A 12 -7.72 17.76 1.51
N PRO A 13 -7.47 18.96 2.08
CA PRO A 13 -6.15 19.60 2.09
C PRO A 13 -5.26 19.16 3.27
N GLY A 14 -5.61 18.07 3.96
CA GLY A 14 -4.84 17.54 5.08
C GLY A 14 -3.55 16.81 4.66
N PRO A 15 -2.92 16.08 5.60
CA PRO A 15 -1.72 15.31 5.31
C PRO A 15 -1.95 14.30 4.16
N THR A 16 -0.89 14.04 3.42
CA THR A 16 -0.87 13.15 2.27
C THR A 16 -0.72 11.69 2.68
N ILE A 17 -1.44 10.79 2.00
CA ILE A 17 -1.36 9.35 2.25
C ILE A 17 -1.31 8.53 0.96
N ALA A 18 -0.39 7.57 0.90
CA ALA A 18 -0.36 6.57 -0.17
C ALA A 18 -1.09 5.29 0.26
N ILE A 19 -1.81 4.64 -0.66
CA ILE A 19 -2.64 3.47 -0.36
C ILE A 19 -2.14 2.27 -1.17
N LYS A 20 -1.70 1.19 -0.51
CA LYS A 20 -1.25 -0.03 -1.19
C LYS A 20 -2.31 -0.57 -2.16
N ASP A 21 -1.89 -1.02 -3.33
CA ASP A 21 -2.78 -1.47 -4.42
C ASP A 21 -3.50 -2.81 -4.21
N THR A 22 -3.57 -3.30 -2.97
CA THR A 22 -4.54 -4.32 -2.54
C THR A 22 -5.79 -3.72 -1.91
N ILE A 23 -5.84 -2.39 -1.75
CA ILE A 23 -6.92 -1.67 -1.06
C ILE A 23 -7.72 -0.88 -2.11
N ASP A 24 -9.04 -1.05 -2.07
CA ASP A 24 -9.96 -0.43 -3.01
C ASP A 24 -10.12 1.06 -2.77
N ILE A 25 -10.08 1.83 -3.87
CA ILE A 25 -10.42 3.25 -3.93
C ILE A 25 -11.44 3.38 -5.05
N ALA A 26 -12.65 3.86 -4.76
CA ALA A 26 -13.70 4.02 -5.75
C ALA A 26 -13.21 4.84 -6.96
N GLY A 27 -13.55 4.38 -8.16
CA GLY A 27 -13.11 5.00 -9.42
C GLY A 27 -11.68 4.64 -9.85
N HIS A 28 -10.95 3.86 -9.04
CA HIS A 28 -9.61 3.38 -9.38
C HIS A 28 -9.54 1.85 -9.33
N PRO A 29 -8.89 1.20 -10.31
CA PRO A 29 -8.73 -0.25 -10.31
C PRO A 29 -7.73 -0.71 -9.24
N THR A 30 -7.96 -1.91 -8.71
CA THR A 30 -7.10 -2.56 -7.70
C THR A 30 -6.40 -3.73 -8.35
N ARG A 31 -5.12 -3.57 -8.71
CA ARG A 31 -4.39 -4.53 -9.54
C ARG A 31 -3.41 -5.39 -8.75
N ALA A 32 -3.23 -5.12 -7.45
CA ALA A 32 -2.27 -5.78 -6.58
C ALA A 32 -0.86 -5.92 -7.22
N ALA A 33 -0.47 -4.91 -8.00
CA ALA A 33 0.76 -4.90 -8.80
C ALA A 33 0.99 -6.15 -9.68
N SER A 34 -0.09 -6.77 -10.17
CA SER A 34 -0.05 -7.99 -10.97
C SER A 34 -0.47 -7.73 -12.41
N ARG A 35 0.28 -8.30 -13.36
CA ARG A 35 -0.10 -8.26 -14.77
C ARG A 35 -1.40 -9.01 -15.04
N ALA A 36 -1.69 -10.06 -14.26
CA ALA A 36 -2.91 -10.84 -14.39
C ALA A 36 -4.18 -10.03 -14.04
N LEU A 37 -4.02 -8.91 -13.33
CA LEU A 37 -5.10 -8.03 -12.90
C LEU A 37 -5.07 -6.67 -13.63
N ALA A 38 -4.31 -6.54 -14.73
CA ALA A 38 -4.14 -5.28 -15.46
C ALA A 38 -5.47 -4.67 -15.92
N ASP A 39 -6.40 -5.51 -16.38
CA ASP A 39 -7.71 -5.14 -16.92
C ASP A 39 -8.83 -5.14 -15.86
N THR A 40 -8.48 -5.18 -14.57
CA THR A 40 -9.46 -5.09 -13.49
C THR A 40 -10.27 -3.80 -13.63
N PRO A 41 -11.61 -3.85 -13.61
CA PRO A 41 -12.42 -2.64 -13.66
C PRO A 41 -12.17 -1.77 -12.41
N PRO A 42 -12.40 -0.45 -12.50
CA PRO A 42 -12.36 0.41 -11.33
C PRO A 42 -13.25 -0.10 -10.19
N ALA A 43 -12.79 0.01 -8.94
CA ALA A 43 -13.61 -0.35 -7.79
C ALA A 43 -14.85 0.56 -7.72
N GLU A 44 -16.01 -0.02 -7.43
CA GLU A 44 -17.25 0.74 -7.30
C GLU A 44 -17.34 1.51 -5.97
N GLN A 45 -16.64 1.03 -4.94
CA GLN A 45 -16.69 1.57 -3.58
C GLN A 45 -15.29 1.67 -2.99
N HIS A 46 -15.10 2.63 -2.08
CA HIS A 46 -13.91 2.70 -1.27
C HIS A 46 -13.88 1.55 -0.27
N ALA A 47 -12.67 1.05 0.03
CA ALA A 47 -12.45 0.27 1.24
C ALA A 47 -12.87 1.07 2.48
N ASP A 48 -13.31 0.41 3.55
CA ASP A 48 -13.74 1.09 4.78
C ASP A 48 -12.66 2.03 5.33
N VAL A 49 -11.40 1.59 5.28
CA VAL A 49 -10.24 2.37 5.73
C VAL A 49 -9.99 3.61 4.86
N VAL A 50 -10.25 3.52 3.56
CA VAL A 50 -10.10 4.64 2.62
C VAL A 50 -11.19 5.68 2.88
N ARG A 51 -12.44 5.24 3.05
CA ARG A 51 -13.55 6.12 3.43
C ARG A 51 -13.26 6.87 4.73
N LEU A 52 -12.79 6.18 5.77
CA LEU A 52 -12.44 6.79 7.05
C LEU A 52 -11.33 7.85 6.94
N LEU A 53 -10.32 7.62 6.08
CA LEU A 53 -9.26 8.59 5.83
C LEU A 53 -9.81 9.85 5.14
N LEU A 54 -10.65 9.68 4.12
CA LEU A 54 -11.28 10.79 3.40
C LEU A 54 -12.21 11.60 4.32
N ASP A 55 -13.03 10.92 5.14
CA ASP A 55 -13.90 11.55 6.14
C ASP A 55 -13.09 12.32 7.19
N ALA A 56 -11.86 11.87 7.49
CA ALA A 56 -10.93 12.55 8.39
C ALA A 56 -10.11 13.68 7.72
N GLY A 57 -10.35 13.97 6.44
CA GLY A 57 -9.74 15.09 5.72
C GLY A 57 -8.34 14.82 5.13
N TRP A 58 -7.91 13.56 5.10
CA TRP A 58 -6.65 13.18 4.46
C TRP A 58 -6.69 13.36 2.94
N GLN A 59 -5.52 13.57 2.35
CA GLN A 59 -5.33 13.64 0.91
C GLN A 59 -4.65 12.38 0.39
N ILE A 60 -5.36 11.57 -0.38
CA ILE A 60 -4.77 10.40 -1.04
C ILE A 60 -3.93 10.88 -2.23
N ALA A 61 -2.66 10.49 -2.25
CA ALA A 61 -1.69 10.83 -3.29
C ALA A 61 -1.57 9.77 -4.41
N GLY A 62 -2.15 8.59 -4.20
CA GLY A 62 -2.19 7.54 -5.20
C GLY A 62 -2.12 6.13 -4.63
N LYS A 63 -1.96 5.17 -5.56
CA LYS A 63 -1.83 3.74 -5.30
C LYS A 63 -0.36 3.37 -5.13
N ALA A 64 0.05 2.97 -3.93
CA ALA A 64 1.40 2.51 -3.65
C ALA A 64 1.67 1.14 -4.27
N ASN A 65 2.84 1.00 -4.86
CA ASN A 65 3.34 -0.22 -5.45
C ASN A 65 3.67 -1.30 -4.40
N MET A 66 3.81 -2.54 -4.83
CA MET A 66 3.94 -3.69 -3.95
C MET A 66 4.59 -4.88 -4.64
N HIS A 67 5.03 -5.85 -3.84
CA HIS A 67 5.31 -7.18 -4.36
C HIS A 67 4.01 -7.79 -4.89
N GLU A 68 4.07 -8.38 -6.09
CA GLU A 68 2.91 -8.89 -6.82
C GLU A 68 2.02 -9.78 -5.94
N LEU A 69 0.71 -9.51 -5.96
CA LEU A 69 -0.34 -10.25 -5.21
C LEU A 69 -0.11 -10.33 -3.70
N ALA A 70 0.71 -9.44 -3.15
CA ALA A 70 1.17 -9.46 -1.77
C ALA A 70 2.00 -10.69 -1.38
N PHE A 71 2.45 -11.49 -2.34
CA PHE A 71 3.04 -12.81 -2.10
C PHE A 71 4.58 -12.80 -2.19
N GLY A 72 5.21 -11.99 -1.36
CA GLY A 72 6.67 -11.97 -1.22
C GLY A 72 7.19 -10.85 -0.33
N MET A 73 8.44 -11.02 0.13
CA MET A 73 9.02 -10.22 1.21
C MET A 73 10.19 -9.33 0.76
N THR A 74 10.52 -9.29 -0.53
CA THR A 74 11.61 -8.47 -1.07
C THR A 74 11.12 -7.13 -1.63
N GLY A 75 9.86 -7.06 -2.09
CA GLY A 75 9.35 -5.88 -2.79
C GLY A 75 9.75 -5.81 -4.26
N ILE A 76 10.50 -6.80 -4.76
CA ILE A 76 10.83 -6.93 -6.19
C ILE A 76 9.54 -7.16 -6.98
N ASN A 77 9.36 -6.42 -8.07
CA ASN A 77 8.24 -6.57 -8.99
C ASN A 77 8.71 -6.30 -10.43
N ASP A 78 8.60 -7.31 -11.30
CA ASP A 78 9.07 -7.21 -12.70
C ASP A 78 8.07 -6.50 -13.61
N TYR A 79 6.81 -6.42 -13.21
CA TYR A 79 5.74 -5.81 -14.00
C TYR A 79 5.64 -4.30 -13.76
N THR A 80 5.50 -3.88 -12.51
CA THR A 80 5.36 -2.46 -12.12
C THR A 80 6.70 -1.79 -11.76
N GLY A 81 7.79 -2.57 -11.74
CA GLY A 81 9.09 -2.12 -11.27
C GLY A 81 9.23 -2.20 -9.75
N THR A 82 10.47 -2.30 -9.29
CA THR A 82 10.79 -2.42 -7.85
C THR A 82 10.89 -1.03 -7.20
N PRO A 83 10.17 -0.74 -6.10
CA PRO A 83 10.35 0.50 -5.34
C PRO A 83 11.77 0.66 -4.81
N VAL A 84 12.27 1.90 -4.77
CA VAL A 84 13.63 2.20 -4.29
C VAL A 84 13.67 2.08 -2.77
N ASN A 85 14.71 1.45 -2.22
CA ASN A 85 14.96 1.53 -0.78
C ASN A 85 15.56 2.92 -0.45
N PRO A 86 14.93 3.72 0.44
CA PRO A 86 15.39 5.06 0.79
C PRO A 86 16.73 5.10 1.55
N GLN A 87 17.11 4.01 2.20
CA GLN A 87 18.37 3.89 2.95
C GLN A 87 19.56 3.59 2.01
N ASP A 88 19.32 2.82 0.94
CA ASP A 88 20.33 2.42 -0.05
C ASP A 88 19.63 1.91 -1.32
N PRO A 89 19.68 2.64 -2.46
CA PRO A 89 19.01 2.25 -3.70
C PRO A 89 19.46 0.92 -4.30
N THR A 90 20.59 0.37 -3.86
CA THR A 90 21.10 -0.93 -4.32
C THR A 90 20.49 -2.11 -3.55
N ARG A 91 19.70 -1.84 -2.50
CA ARG A 91 19.07 -2.84 -1.64
C ARG A 91 17.57 -2.94 -1.90
N ILE A 92 17.00 -4.06 -1.46
CA ILE A 92 15.56 -4.29 -1.52
C ILE A 92 14.81 -3.38 -0.52
N PRO A 93 13.63 -2.86 -0.87
CA PRO A 93 12.79 -2.09 0.06
C PRO A 93 12.04 -2.98 1.06
N GLY A 94 12.14 -4.31 0.93
CA GLY A 94 11.30 -5.26 1.66
C GLY A 94 9.89 -5.33 1.07
N GLY A 95 9.14 -6.38 1.38
CA GLY A 95 7.82 -6.64 0.81
C GLY A 95 6.80 -7.19 1.81
N SER A 96 5.52 -7.25 1.47
CA SER A 96 4.98 -6.88 0.16
C SER A 96 4.55 -5.42 0.04
N SER A 97 4.42 -4.66 1.14
CA SER A 97 4.05 -3.23 1.11
C SER A 97 5.25 -2.32 0.79
N SER A 98 6.01 -2.67 -0.26
CA SER A 98 7.28 -2.03 -0.63
C SER A 98 7.14 -0.55 -0.99
N GLY A 99 6.14 -0.22 -1.83
CA GLY A 99 5.87 1.16 -2.22
C GLY A 99 5.44 2.03 -1.05
N SER A 100 4.59 1.50 -0.15
CA SER A 100 4.15 2.23 1.04
C SER A 100 5.34 2.66 1.92
N ALA A 101 6.23 1.73 2.27
CA ALA A 101 7.41 2.04 3.08
C ALA A 101 8.42 2.93 2.36
N SER A 102 8.64 2.69 1.06
CA SER A 102 9.54 3.47 0.21
C SER A 102 9.09 4.94 0.12
N LEU A 103 7.81 5.18 -0.16
CA LEU A 103 7.26 6.54 -0.30
C LEU A 103 7.35 7.33 1.01
N VAL A 104 7.04 6.71 2.15
CA VAL A 104 7.19 7.35 3.47
C VAL A 104 8.66 7.63 3.76
N GLY A 105 9.56 6.65 3.54
CA GLY A 105 10.98 6.83 3.84
C GLY A 105 11.70 7.82 2.91
N LEU A 106 11.17 8.07 1.71
CA LEU A 106 11.63 9.12 0.80
C LEU A 106 11.01 10.50 1.11
N GLY A 107 10.08 10.59 2.07
CA GLY A 107 9.33 11.82 2.36
C GLY A 107 8.40 12.26 1.23
N ALA A 108 7.98 11.33 0.36
CA ALA A 108 7.09 11.61 -0.77
C ALA A 108 5.61 11.72 -0.35
N VAL A 109 5.26 11.15 0.80
CA VAL A 109 3.95 11.26 1.47
C VAL A 109 4.14 11.30 2.98
N ASP A 110 3.19 11.87 3.70
CA ASP A 110 3.25 11.97 5.17
C ASP A 110 3.00 10.63 5.87
N ALA A 111 2.19 9.76 5.28
CA ALA A 111 1.90 8.41 5.76
C ALA A 111 1.57 7.45 4.61
N ALA A 112 1.49 6.15 4.90
CA ALA A 112 0.94 5.19 3.95
C ALA A 112 0.14 4.07 4.62
N LEU A 113 -0.80 3.48 3.88
CA LEU A 113 -1.41 2.20 4.25
C LEU A 113 -0.74 1.04 3.52
N GLY A 114 -0.54 -0.05 4.24
CA GLY A 114 -0.18 -1.34 3.69
C GLY A 114 -1.00 -2.49 4.25
N THR A 115 -0.59 -3.71 3.92
CA THR A 115 -1.19 -4.95 4.44
C THR A 115 -0.11 -5.89 4.94
N ASP A 116 -0.38 -6.62 6.02
CA ASP A 116 0.56 -7.54 6.67
C ASP A 116 -0.14 -8.87 6.98
N THR A 117 0.24 -9.89 6.21
CA THR A 117 -0.13 -11.30 6.38
C THR A 117 0.91 -12.03 7.24
N GLY A 118 2.19 -11.88 6.87
CA GLY A 118 3.31 -12.59 7.47
C GLY A 118 4.54 -11.71 7.71
N GLY A 119 4.34 -10.39 7.82
CA GLY A 119 5.42 -9.41 7.96
C GLY A 119 5.35 -8.27 6.96
N SER A 120 4.35 -8.23 6.09
CA SER A 120 4.35 -7.35 4.92
C SER A 120 4.14 -5.85 5.20
N ILE A 121 3.97 -5.43 6.46
CA ILE A 121 4.17 -4.04 6.89
C ILE A 121 5.51 -3.92 7.62
N ARG A 122 5.75 -4.80 8.60
CA ARG A 122 6.91 -4.71 9.50
C ARG A 122 8.25 -4.92 8.78
N GLY A 123 8.31 -5.80 7.79
CA GLY A 123 9.50 -6.08 6.97
C GLY A 123 9.93 -4.86 6.15
N PRO A 124 9.05 -4.33 5.26
CA PRO A 124 9.34 -3.09 4.55
C PRO A 124 9.70 -1.92 5.47
N ALA A 125 9.02 -1.79 6.61
CA ALA A 125 9.31 -0.74 7.59
C ALA A 125 10.76 -0.83 8.10
N ALA A 126 11.20 -2.04 8.47
CA ALA A 126 12.58 -2.29 8.88
C ALA A 126 13.60 -2.04 7.76
N CYS A 127 13.29 -2.44 6.52
CA CYS A 127 14.18 -2.24 5.37
C CYS A 127 14.33 -0.76 4.97
N CYS A 128 13.24 0.01 5.03
CA CYS A 128 13.20 1.42 4.63
C CYS A 128 13.51 2.38 5.78
N GLY A 129 13.67 1.89 7.01
CA GLY A 129 13.98 2.71 8.18
C GLY A 129 12.81 3.61 8.61
N VAL A 130 11.58 3.13 8.48
CA VAL A 130 10.34 3.85 8.86
C VAL A 130 9.57 3.08 9.92
N VAL A 131 8.58 3.73 10.53
CA VAL A 131 7.63 3.07 11.43
C VAL A 131 6.66 2.23 10.59
N GLY A 132 6.21 1.11 11.14
CA GLY A 132 5.15 0.30 10.52
C GLY A 132 4.50 -0.60 11.55
N MET A 133 3.17 -0.58 11.65
CA MET A 133 2.43 -1.35 12.64
C MET A 133 1.47 -2.33 11.99
N LYS A 134 1.62 -3.62 12.33
CA LYS A 134 0.55 -4.60 12.15
C LYS A 134 -0.35 -4.59 13.39
N PRO A 135 -1.63 -4.18 13.28
CA PRO A 135 -2.53 -4.21 14.42
C PRO A 135 -2.90 -5.64 14.83
N THR A 136 -3.63 -5.75 15.95
CA THR A 136 -4.33 -6.99 16.32
C THR A 136 -5.26 -7.42 15.19
N PHE A 137 -5.28 -8.71 14.86
CA PHE A 137 -6.16 -9.25 13.83
C PHE A 137 -7.63 -8.90 14.14
N GLY A 138 -8.36 -8.42 13.13
CA GLY A 138 -9.75 -7.96 13.28
C GLY A 138 -9.94 -6.55 13.88
N ARG A 139 -8.88 -5.85 14.29
CA ARG A 139 -8.98 -4.49 14.83
C ARG A 139 -9.38 -3.46 13.78
N VAL A 140 -8.80 -3.57 12.58
CA VAL A 140 -9.02 -2.66 11.45
C VAL A 140 -9.87 -3.39 10.41
N SER A 141 -10.89 -2.72 9.86
CA SER A 141 -11.74 -3.30 8.82
C SER A 141 -10.92 -3.68 7.59
N ARG A 142 -11.33 -4.76 6.94
CA ARG A 142 -10.75 -5.24 5.68
C ARG A 142 -11.76 -5.36 4.55
N ARG A 143 -12.95 -4.76 4.71
CA ARG A 143 -13.89 -4.61 3.60
C ARG A 143 -13.25 -3.76 2.50
N GLY A 144 -13.27 -4.26 1.26
CA GLY A 144 -12.60 -3.64 0.11
C GLY A 144 -11.09 -3.83 0.09
N VAL A 145 -10.58 -4.93 0.67
CA VAL A 145 -9.14 -5.23 0.70
C VAL A 145 -8.89 -6.66 0.24
N ALA A 146 -8.05 -6.83 -0.78
CA ALA A 146 -7.63 -8.12 -1.30
C ALA A 146 -6.54 -8.76 -0.41
N PRO A 147 -6.54 -10.09 -0.24
CA PRO A 147 -7.61 -11.04 -0.57
C PRO A 147 -8.85 -10.84 0.32
N ALA A 148 -10.04 -11.05 -0.25
CA ALA A 148 -11.31 -10.83 0.44
C ALA A 148 -11.51 -11.77 1.66
N VAL A 149 -10.94 -12.98 1.62
CA VAL A 149 -11.03 -13.98 2.69
C VAL A 149 -9.63 -14.42 3.08
N THR A 150 -9.34 -14.41 4.39
CA THR A 150 -8.06 -14.83 4.98
C THR A 150 -8.20 -14.84 6.51
N THR A 151 -7.32 -15.58 7.18
CA THR A 151 -7.26 -15.70 8.63
C THR A 151 -6.08 -14.92 9.25
N LEU A 152 -5.28 -14.21 8.42
CA LEU A 152 -4.04 -13.60 8.85
C LEU A 152 -3.94 -12.10 8.54
N ASP A 153 -4.44 -11.65 7.38
CA ASP A 153 -4.09 -10.31 6.92
C ASP A 153 -4.72 -9.21 7.76
N CYS A 154 -3.91 -8.18 8.00
CA CYS A 154 -4.27 -6.95 8.68
C CYS A 154 -3.92 -5.76 7.77
N VAL A 155 -4.75 -4.72 7.75
CA VAL A 155 -4.37 -3.40 7.21
C VAL A 155 -3.70 -2.61 8.32
N GLY A 156 -2.66 -1.84 8.01
CA GLY A 156 -1.98 -1.02 9.00
C GLY A 156 -1.17 0.13 8.39
N PRO A 157 -0.76 1.09 9.23
CA PRO A 157 -0.05 2.28 8.81
C PRO A 157 1.47 2.08 8.71
N PHE A 158 2.07 2.94 7.88
CA PHE A 158 3.47 3.35 7.90
C PHE A 158 3.55 4.83 8.26
#